data_AF-A0A178HLT6-F1
#
_entry.id   AF-A0A178HLT6-F1
#
_cell.length_a   1.000
_cell.length_b   1.000
_cell.length_c   1.000
_cell.angle_alpha   90.00
_cell.angle_beta   90.00
_cell.angle_gamma   90.00
#
_symmetry.space_group_name_H-M   'P 1'
#
loop_
_entity.id
_entity.type
_entity.pdbx_description
1 polymer ?
#
loop_
_entity_poly.entity_id
_entity_poly.type
_entity_poly.pdbx_seq_one_letter_code
_entity_poly.pdbx_strand_id
1 'polypeptide(L)'
;MRLAIALAAAFALALPVSAQEAESDYVWPEPEISSDISALPPPVREKRQQLIDAARTGDIEALQAIIDAQDLPPRVSFGDPDDALAYLKDVSEDDDGRQILGLLVDLLDQPYAFYPDSGGETYYIWPYLAEINPETLTPAQQVDAYRLLDKAQIDELARMGAWYFWRTFISESGEWSAFVAGD
;
A
#
# COMPACT_ATOMS: atom_id res chain seq x y z
N MET A 1 -48.20 -38.49 -49.06
CA MET A 1 -46.95 -39.27 -48.87
C MET A 1 -45.86 -38.28 -48.48
N ARG A 2 -45.53 -38.20 -47.17
CA ARG A 2 -44.34 -37.54 -46.56
C ARG A 2 -44.23 -36.01 -46.77
N LEU A 3 -43.86 -35.14 -45.83
CA LEU A 3 -43.48 -35.18 -44.42
C LEU A 3 -43.70 -33.74 -43.87
N ALA A 4 -43.94 -33.60 -42.57
CA ALA A 4 -44.11 -32.33 -41.85
C ALA A 4 -42.81 -31.51 -41.73
N ILE A 5 -42.91 -30.21 -41.38
CA ILE A 5 -42.14 -29.52 -40.32
C ILE A 5 -42.84 -28.19 -40.00
N ALA A 6 -43.16 -28.01 -38.72
CA ALA A 6 -43.61 -26.78 -38.09
C ALA A 6 -42.40 -25.94 -37.64
N LEU A 7 -42.55 -24.61 -37.53
CA LEU A 7 -41.87 -23.73 -36.54
C LEU A 7 -42.43 -22.31 -36.78
N ALA A 8 -43.22 -21.74 -35.87
CA ALA A 8 -42.87 -21.11 -34.58
C ALA A 8 -42.85 -19.58 -34.72
N ALA A 9 -43.73 -18.95 -33.95
CA ALA A 9 -43.85 -17.51 -33.80
C ALA A 9 -42.65 -16.94 -33.04
N ALA A 10 -42.11 -15.82 -33.51
CA ALA A 10 -41.17 -15.00 -32.75
C ALA A 10 -41.85 -13.67 -32.42
N PHE A 11 -42.32 -13.55 -31.18
CA PHE A 11 -42.76 -12.32 -30.55
C PHE A 11 -41.52 -11.67 -29.95
N ALA A 12 -41.05 -10.56 -30.54
CA ALA A 12 -39.90 -9.83 -30.02
C ALA A 12 -40.34 -9.05 -28.75
N LEU A 13 -40.16 -9.65 -27.59
CA LEU A 13 -40.16 -8.95 -26.31
C LEU A 13 -38.86 -8.14 -26.22
N ALA A 14 -38.96 -6.82 -26.37
CA ALA A 14 -37.90 -5.90 -25.99
C ALA A 14 -37.79 -5.93 -24.46
N LEU A 15 -36.83 -6.71 -23.95
CA LEU A 15 -36.37 -6.56 -22.58
C LEU A 15 -35.59 -5.23 -22.49
N PRO A 16 -35.80 -4.41 -21.45
CA PRO A 16 -34.92 -3.27 -21.22
C PRO A 16 -33.52 -3.82 -20.94
N VAL A 17 -32.58 -3.46 -21.83
CA VAL A 17 -31.14 -3.62 -21.62
C VAL A 17 -30.78 -2.86 -20.35
N SER A 18 -30.31 -3.63 -19.37
CA SER A 18 -29.35 -3.26 -18.34
C SER A 18 -29.59 -1.93 -17.60
N ALA A 19 -30.21 -2.03 -16.43
CA ALA A 19 -29.75 -1.18 -15.34
C ALA A 19 -28.28 -1.53 -15.07
N GLN A 20 -27.45 -0.49 -14.88
CA GLN A 20 -26.14 -0.51 -14.22
C GLN A 20 -24.89 -0.56 -15.10
N GLU A 21 -24.67 0.53 -15.83
CA GLU A 21 -23.34 1.17 -15.92
C GLU A 21 -23.54 2.62 -15.50
N ALA A 22 -23.62 2.85 -14.19
CA ALA A 22 -23.34 4.17 -13.67
C ALA A 22 -21.81 4.28 -13.66
N GLU A 23 -21.24 4.93 -14.68
CA GLU A 23 -19.87 5.44 -14.61
C GLU A 23 -19.77 6.27 -13.30
N SER A 24 -19.01 5.79 -12.32
CA SER A 24 -18.84 6.55 -11.09
C SER A 24 -17.95 7.76 -11.41
N ASP A 25 -18.52 8.96 -11.37
CA ASP A 25 -17.78 10.24 -11.36
C ASP A 25 -16.98 10.44 -10.04
N TYR A 26 -16.64 9.35 -9.34
CA TYR A 26 -15.91 9.40 -8.08
C TYR A 26 -14.46 9.77 -8.36
N VAL A 27 -14.13 11.03 -8.10
CA VAL A 27 -12.76 11.54 -8.12
C VAL A 27 -12.09 11.10 -6.83
N TRP A 28 -11.05 10.28 -6.94
CA TRP A 28 -10.23 9.93 -5.78
C TRP A 28 -9.56 11.20 -5.23
N PRO A 29 -9.59 11.44 -3.91
CA PRO A 29 -8.97 12.63 -3.33
C PRO A 29 -7.46 12.66 -3.58
N GLU A 30 -6.88 13.85 -3.64
CA GLU A 30 -5.42 14.03 -3.62
C GLU A 30 -4.87 13.77 -2.20
N PRO A 31 -3.66 13.20 -2.05
CA PRO A 31 -3.09 12.96 -0.73
C PRO A 31 -2.68 14.27 -0.05
N GLU A 32 -2.93 14.36 1.26
CA GLU A 32 -2.25 15.33 2.09
C GLU A 32 -0.88 14.80 2.52
N ILE A 33 0.16 15.62 2.39
CA ILE A 33 1.55 15.26 2.69
C ILE A 33 2.05 16.07 3.88
N SER A 34 2.63 15.40 4.87
CA SER A 34 3.18 16.05 6.07
C SER A 34 4.44 15.35 6.55
N SER A 35 5.37 16.12 7.10
CA SER A 35 6.53 15.62 7.87
C SER A 35 6.36 15.86 9.38
N ASP A 36 5.24 16.45 9.81
CA ASP A 36 4.98 16.77 11.21
C ASP A 36 4.41 15.55 11.96
N ILE A 37 5.30 14.77 12.56
CA ILE A 37 4.94 13.60 13.37
C ILE A 37 4.06 13.99 14.59
N SER A 38 4.11 15.25 15.06
CA SER A 38 3.26 15.70 16.17
C SER A 38 1.80 15.88 15.77
N ALA A 39 1.53 16.08 14.47
CA ALA A 39 0.18 16.17 13.91
C ALA A 39 -0.50 14.81 13.71
N LEU A 40 0.26 13.69 13.77
CA LEU A 40 -0.32 12.35 13.68
C LEU A 40 -1.27 12.06 14.86
N PRO A 41 -2.35 11.29 14.63
CA PRO A 41 -3.14 10.72 15.71
C PRO A 41 -2.24 9.99 16.71
N PRO A 42 -2.54 10.05 18.02
CA PRO A 42 -1.72 9.38 19.03
C PRO A 42 -1.45 7.89 18.74
N PRO A 43 -2.44 7.06 18.34
CA PRO A 43 -2.20 5.66 18.04
C PRO A 43 -1.22 5.44 16.89
N VAL A 44 -1.33 6.26 15.83
CA VAL A 44 -0.44 6.19 14.66
C VAL A 44 1.00 6.53 15.06
N ARG A 45 1.18 7.61 15.83
CA ARG A 45 2.50 8.02 16.32
C ARG A 45 3.12 6.96 17.22
N GLU A 46 2.32 6.34 18.09
CA GLU A 46 2.75 5.26 18.98
C GLU A 46 3.18 4.02 18.19
N LYS A 47 2.36 3.57 17.23
CA LYS A 47 2.71 2.42 16.36
C LYS A 47 3.97 2.70 15.55
N ARG A 48 4.09 3.88 14.93
CA ARG A 48 5.31 4.30 14.22
C ARG A 48 6.54 4.19 15.12
N GLN A 49 6.46 4.69 16.36
CA GLN A 49 7.58 4.63 17.28
C GLN A 49 7.90 3.19 17.71
N GLN A 50 6.89 2.36 17.97
CA GLN A 50 7.08 0.93 18.26
C GLN A 50 7.82 0.20 17.14
N LEU A 51 7.43 0.43 15.88
CA LEU A 51 8.09 -0.17 14.71
C LEU A 51 9.54 0.27 14.59
N ILE A 52 9.83 1.56 14.77
CA ILE A 52 11.20 2.10 14.75
C ILE A 52 12.04 1.49 15.88
N ASP A 53 11.50 1.44 17.10
CA ASP A 53 12.22 0.91 18.26
C ASP A 53 12.50 -0.59 18.10
N ALA A 54 11.54 -1.36 17.62
CA ALA A 54 11.71 -2.78 17.31
C ALA A 54 12.77 -2.99 16.22
N ALA A 55 12.68 -2.25 15.11
CA ALA A 55 13.65 -2.36 14.03
C ALA A 55 15.09 -1.99 14.45
N ARG A 56 15.24 -0.98 15.32
CA ARG A 56 16.55 -0.55 15.85
C ARG A 56 17.19 -1.54 16.80
N THR A 57 16.47 -2.55 17.30
CA THR A 57 17.08 -3.65 18.04
C THR A 57 17.99 -4.50 17.16
N GLY A 58 17.74 -4.54 15.84
CA GLY A 58 18.40 -5.44 14.91
C GLY A 58 17.98 -6.91 15.03
N ASP A 59 16.96 -7.20 15.84
CA ASP A 59 16.33 -8.50 15.99
C ASP A 59 14.96 -8.49 15.30
N ILE A 60 14.82 -9.22 14.19
CA ILE A 60 13.57 -9.24 13.43
C ILE A 60 12.41 -9.81 14.24
N GLU A 61 12.69 -10.69 15.21
CA GLU A 61 11.68 -11.26 16.12
C GLU A 61 11.00 -10.18 16.97
N ALA A 62 11.61 -9.00 17.14
CA ALA A 62 10.97 -7.88 17.82
C ALA A 62 9.70 -7.39 17.11
N LEU A 63 9.56 -7.62 15.80
CA LEU A 63 8.34 -7.33 15.06
C LEU A 63 7.21 -8.32 15.39
N GLN A 64 7.52 -9.56 15.78
CA GLN A 64 6.50 -10.57 16.12
C GLN A 64 5.59 -10.09 17.26
N ALA A 65 6.17 -9.48 18.30
CA ALA A 65 5.40 -8.95 19.42
C ALA A 65 4.42 -7.84 19.01
N ILE A 66 4.75 -7.07 17.96
CA ILE A 66 3.86 -6.04 17.41
C ILE A 66 2.73 -6.69 16.61
N ILE A 67 3.05 -7.71 15.81
CA ILE A 67 2.09 -8.50 15.01
C ILE A 67 1.10 -9.23 15.91
N ASP A 68 1.57 -9.89 16.97
CA ASP A 68 0.73 -10.63 17.91
C ASP A 68 -0.19 -9.73 18.75
N ALA A 69 0.14 -8.44 18.86
CA ALA A 69 -0.61 -7.47 19.66
C ALA A 69 -1.74 -6.78 18.88
N GLN A 70 -1.86 -7.00 17.57
CA GLN A 70 -2.92 -6.46 16.72
C GLN A 70 -3.91 -7.55 16.27
N ASP A 71 -5.08 -7.15 15.80
CA ASP A 71 -6.16 -8.08 15.45
C ASP A 71 -5.84 -8.87 14.17
N LEU A 72 -5.16 -8.22 13.21
CA LEU A 72 -4.75 -8.82 11.94
C LEU A 72 -3.25 -8.58 11.70
N PRO A 73 -2.50 -9.56 11.17
CA PRO A 73 -1.12 -9.33 10.77
C PRO A 73 -1.03 -8.32 9.60
N PRO A 74 0.07 -7.57 9.47
CA PRO A 74 0.27 -6.68 8.34
C PRO A 74 0.31 -7.49 7.04
N ARG A 75 -0.25 -6.93 5.97
CA ARG A 75 0.02 -7.43 4.62
C ARG A 75 1.47 -7.16 4.25
N VAL A 76 2.24 -8.22 4.03
CA VAL A 76 3.66 -8.10 3.64
C VAL A 76 3.93 -8.39 2.16
N SER A 77 2.92 -8.91 1.45
CA SER A 77 2.97 -9.23 0.02
C SER A 77 1.55 -9.25 -0.55
N PHE A 78 1.42 -9.05 -1.86
CA PHE A 78 0.16 -9.34 -2.58
C PHE A 78 -0.12 -10.84 -2.72
N GLY A 79 0.89 -11.68 -2.47
CA GLY A 79 0.74 -13.14 -2.45
C GLY A 79 0.13 -13.70 -1.16
N ASP A 80 -0.11 -12.85 -0.16
CA ASP A 80 -0.71 -13.22 1.14
C ASP A 80 -0.08 -14.46 1.79
N PRO A 81 1.22 -14.42 2.14
CA PRO A 81 1.89 -15.52 2.82
C PRO A 81 1.24 -15.80 4.18
N ASP A 82 1.23 -17.08 4.58
CA ASP A 82 0.66 -17.51 5.86
C ASP A 82 1.41 -16.93 7.07
N ASP A 83 2.72 -16.72 6.94
CA ASP A 83 3.59 -16.18 7.98
C ASP A 83 4.27 -14.89 7.48
N ALA A 84 3.79 -13.76 8.01
CA ALA A 84 4.27 -12.45 7.64
C ALA A 84 5.74 -12.22 8.04
N LEU A 85 6.15 -12.68 9.22
CA LEU A 85 7.52 -12.47 9.71
C LEU A 85 8.51 -13.35 8.95
N ALA A 86 8.17 -14.61 8.72
CA ALA A 86 8.99 -15.51 7.93
C ALA A 86 9.18 -14.98 6.51
N TYR A 87 8.14 -14.44 5.89
CA TYR A 87 8.24 -13.78 4.59
C TYR A 87 9.19 -12.58 4.63
N LEU A 88 9.03 -11.66 5.60
CA LEU A 88 9.89 -10.48 5.71
C LEU A 88 11.37 -10.86 5.88
N LYS A 89 11.65 -11.95 6.61
CA LYS A 89 13.00 -12.48 6.74
C LYS A 89 13.53 -13.07 5.43
N ASP A 90 12.71 -13.85 4.72
CA ASP A 90 13.08 -14.50 3.45
C ASP A 90 13.41 -13.52 2.33
N VAL A 91 12.68 -12.40 2.24
CA VAL A 91 12.91 -11.37 1.22
C VAL A 91 14.03 -10.39 1.58
N SER A 92 14.61 -10.50 2.77
CA SER A 92 15.71 -9.64 3.17
C SER A 92 16.99 -10.04 2.45
N GLU A 93 17.85 -9.06 2.17
CA GLU A 93 19.14 -9.30 1.49
C GLU A 93 20.23 -9.85 2.44
N ASP A 94 19.88 -10.14 3.69
CA ASP A 94 20.73 -10.82 4.66
C ASP A 94 19.95 -11.91 5.43
N ASP A 95 20.69 -12.91 5.92
CA ASP A 95 20.11 -14.09 6.59
C ASP A 95 19.35 -13.76 7.90
N ASP A 96 19.61 -12.58 8.50
CA ASP A 96 19.08 -12.17 9.79
C ASP A 96 17.92 -11.18 9.68
N GLY A 97 17.54 -10.74 8.47
CA GLY A 97 16.43 -9.81 8.25
C GLY A 97 16.74 -8.34 8.54
N ARG A 98 18.01 -7.98 8.77
CA ARG A 98 18.39 -6.63 9.22
C ARG A 98 18.22 -5.58 8.13
N GLN A 99 18.38 -5.96 6.87
CA GLN A 99 18.18 -5.07 5.74
C GLN A 99 16.72 -4.63 5.66
N ILE A 100 15.76 -5.53 5.95
CA ILE A 100 14.33 -5.18 6.00
C ILE A 100 14.01 -4.29 7.21
N LEU A 101 14.63 -4.52 8.36
CA LEU A 101 14.50 -3.62 9.52
C LEU A 101 15.04 -2.22 9.22
N GLY A 102 16.20 -2.13 8.57
CA GLY A 102 16.79 -0.87 8.12
C GLY A 102 15.86 -0.13 7.16
N LEU A 103 15.32 -0.85 6.17
CA LEU A 103 14.36 -0.30 5.23
C LEU A 103 13.11 0.25 5.94
N LEU A 104 12.51 -0.50 6.87
CA LEU A 104 11.35 -0.03 7.63
C LEU A 104 11.63 1.30 8.35
N VAL A 105 12.82 1.45 8.95
CA VAL A 105 13.24 2.72 9.58
C VAL A 105 13.37 3.82 8.53
N ASP A 106 14.04 3.55 7.41
CA ASP A 106 14.26 4.52 6.33
C ASP A 106 12.93 5.03 5.74
N LEU A 107 11.92 4.17 5.57
CA LEU A 107 10.59 4.56 5.13
C LEU A 107 9.89 5.43 6.19
N LEU A 108 9.88 4.99 7.45
CA LEU A 108 9.20 5.70 8.53
C LEU A 108 9.84 7.07 8.84
N ASP A 109 11.12 7.28 8.50
CA ASP A 109 11.83 8.56 8.62
C ASP A 109 11.53 9.55 7.47
N GLN A 110 10.78 9.14 6.44
CA GLN A 110 10.29 10.04 5.39
C GLN A 110 9.00 10.77 5.82
N PRO A 111 8.60 11.84 5.10
CA PRO A 111 7.25 12.39 5.20
C PRO A 111 6.19 11.33 4.84
N TYR A 112 4.98 11.52 5.35
CA TYR A 112 3.85 10.62 5.13
C TYR A 112 2.76 11.28 4.29
N ALA A 113 1.98 10.43 3.62
CA ALA A 113 0.73 10.81 2.96
C ALA A 113 -0.48 10.25 3.73
N PHE A 114 -1.63 10.89 3.60
CA PHE A 114 -2.93 10.38 4.07
C PHE A 114 -4.08 11.02 3.30
N TYR A 115 -5.26 10.41 3.36
CA TYR A 115 -6.47 10.86 2.66
C TYR A 115 -7.62 11.11 3.66
N PRO A 116 -7.77 12.34 4.19
CA PRO A 116 -8.71 12.63 5.28
C PRO A 116 -10.18 12.41 4.90
N ASP A 117 -10.51 12.47 3.60
CA ASP A 117 -11.88 12.37 3.09
C ASP A 117 -12.09 11.17 2.16
N SER A 118 -11.36 10.07 2.37
CA SER A 118 -11.48 8.83 1.58
C SER A 118 -12.82 8.09 1.75
N GLY A 119 -13.66 8.50 2.70
CA GLY A 119 -14.98 7.89 2.95
C GLY A 119 -14.92 6.56 3.71
N GLY A 120 -13.75 6.21 4.27
CA GLY A 120 -13.50 5.02 5.08
C GLY A 120 -12.46 5.26 6.16
N GLU A 121 -11.81 4.19 6.63
CA GLU A 121 -10.68 4.29 7.56
C GLU A 121 -9.53 5.07 6.90
N THR A 122 -8.97 6.04 7.63
CA THR A 122 -7.82 6.79 7.13
C THR A 122 -6.54 5.98 7.36
N TYR A 123 -5.70 5.87 6.34
CA TYR A 123 -4.36 5.28 6.44
C TYR A 123 -3.29 6.36 6.28
N TYR A 124 -2.24 6.22 7.08
CA TYR A 124 -1.02 7.01 7.02
C TYR A 124 0.07 6.18 6.37
N ILE A 125 0.66 6.72 5.30
CA ILE A 125 1.44 5.96 4.34
C ILE A 125 2.84 6.53 4.25
N TRP A 126 3.83 5.65 4.41
CA TRP A 126 5.25 5.98 4.30
C TRP A 126 5.93 5.17 3.19
N PRO A 127 6.77 5.81 2.36
CA PRO A 127 6.91 7.26 2.21
C PRO A 127 5.70 7.84 1.47
N TYR A 128 5.45 9.13 1.62
CA TYR A 128 4.45 9.85 0.81
C TYR A 128 4.68 9.70 -0.72
N LEU A 129 5.92 9.40 -1.13
CA LEU A 129 6.29 9.16 -2.52
C LEU A 129 5.51 8.00 -3.16
N ALA A 130 5.01 7.07 -2.35
CA ALA A 130 4.16 5.98 -2.81
C ALA A 130 2.80 6.44 -3.33
N GLU A 131 2.36 7.63 -2.93
CA GLU A 131 1.02 8.16 -3.19
C GLU A 131 1.00 9.27 -4.25
N ILE A 132 2.14 9.52 -4.92
CA ILE A 132 2.26 10.55 -5.97
C ILE A 132 2.84 9.96 -7.25
N ASN A 133 2.64 10.65 -8.38
CA ASN A 133 3.14 10.18 -9.67
C ASN A 133 4.69 10.29 -9.76
N PRO A 134 5.41 9.16 -9.91
CA PRO A 134 6.87 9.17 -10.01
C PRO A 134 7.41 9.82 -11.30
N GLU A 135 6.60 10.01 -12.34
CA GLU A 135 6.98 10.73 -13.56
C GLU A 135 7.18 12.23 -13.33
N THR A 136 6.51 12.78 -12.33
CA THR A 136 6.39 14.24 -12.14
C THR A 136 6.96 14.71 -10.81
N LEU A 137 7.92 13.96 -10.24
CA LEU A 137 8.58 14.34 -9.00
C LEU A 137 9.26 15.71 -9.13
N THR A 138 8.93 16.62 -8.23
CA THR A 138 9.63 17.90 -8.06
C THR A 138 11.08 17.67 -7.63
N PRO A 139 11.99 18.65 -7.80
CA PRO A 139 13.38 18.49 -7.35
C PRO A 139 13.54 18.14 -5.86
N ALA A 140 12.65 18.65 -4.99
CA ALA A 140 12.66 18.30 -3.57
C ALA A 140 12.22 16.84 -3.34
N GLN A 141 11.17 16.39 -4.02
CA GLN A 141 10.71 15.00 -3.98
C GLN A 141 11.76 14.03 -4.55
N GLN A 142 12.51 14.44 -5.57
CA GLN A 142 13.64 13.65 -6.08
C GLN A 142 14.74 13.48 -5.02
N VAL A 143 15.03 14.51 -4.21
CA VAL A 143 15.99 14.39 -3.10
C VAL A 143 15.50 13.37 -2.07
N ASP A 144 14.22 13.37 -1.72
CA ASP A 144 13.64 12.37 -0.84
C ASP A 144 13.73 10.96 -1.44
N ALA A 145 13.42 10.82 -2.74
CA ALA A 145 13.53 9.54 -3.45
C ALA A 145 14.96 9.01 -3.44
N TYR A 146 15.97 9.88 -3.65
CA TYR A 146 17.39 9.52 -3.60
C TYR A 146 17.88 9.05 -2.22
N ARG A 147 17.09 9.27 -1.16
CA ARG A 147 17.40 8.71 0.17
C ARG A 147 17.05 7.24 0.28
N LEU A 148 16.17 6.74 -0.59
CA LEU A 148 15.68 5.35 -0.58
C LEU A 148 16.19 4.55 -1.79
N LEU A 149 16.37 5.23 -2.92
CA LEU A 149 16.58 4.63 -4.23
C LEU A 149 17.77 5.24 -4.93
N ASP A 150 18.44 4.45 -5.77
CA ASP A 150 19.42 4.97 -6.70
C ASP A 150 18.76 5.60 -7.95
N LYS A 151 19.59 6.20 -8.80
CA LYS A 151 19.10 6.84 -10.03
C LYS A 151 18.41 5.85 -10.98
N ALA A 152 18.93 4.63 -11.12
CA ALA A 152 18.37 3.66 -12.06
C ALA A 152 16.98 3.20 -11.60
N GLN A 153 16.79 3.04 -10.29
CA GLN A 153 15.50 2.71 -9.69
C GLN A 153 14.48 3.85 -9.85
N ILE A 154 14.89 5.11 -9.61
CA ILE A 154 13.98 6.26 -9.81
C ILE A 154 13.57 6.40 -11.27
N ASP A 155 14.51 6.25 -12.20
CA ASP A 155 14.21 6.28 -13.64
C ASP A 155 13.24 5.16 -14.03
N GLU A 156 13.38 3.97 -13.44
CA GLU A 156 12.51 2.83 -13.66
C GLU A 156 11.08 3.08 -13.14
N LEU A 157 10.93 3.61 -11.93
CA LEU A 157 9.62 3.98 -11.38
C LEU A 157 8.92 5.02 -12.26
N ALA A 158 9.65 6.04 -12.72
CA ALA A 158 9.13 7.03 -13.65
C ALA A 158 8.73 6.40 -14.99
N ARG A 159 9.55 5.50 -15.54
CA ARG A 159 9.24 4.81 -16.80
C ARG A 159 7.99 3.93 -16.71
N MET A 160 7.77 3.31 -15.55
CA MET A 160 6.61 2.46 -15.29
C MET A 160 5.37 3.26 -14.86
N GLY A 161 5.54 4.51 -14.42
CA GLY A 161 4.46 5.39 -14.00
C GLY A 161 3.84 5.03 -12.65
N ALA A 162 4.51 4.19 -11.85
CA ALA A 162 3.99 3.71 -10.57
C ALA A 162 5.10 3.43 -9.55
N TRP A 163 4.72 3.45 -8.28
CA TRP A 163 5.62 3.19 -7.15
C TRP A 163 5.60 1.71 -6.76
N TYR A 164 6.63 0.98 -7.19
CA TYR A 164 6.79 -0.45 -6.91
C TYR A 164 7.74 -0.73 -5.73
N PHE A 165 8.35 0.31 -5.16
CA PHE A 165 9.22 0.14 -4.00
C PHE A 165 8.41 -0.07 -2.72
N TRP A 166 9.10 -0.44 -1.64
CA TRP A 166 8.48 -0.70 -0.36
C TRP A 166 7.71 0.52 0.18
N ARG A 167 6.60 0.23 0.85
CA ARG A 167 5.73 1.18 1.53
C ARG A 167 5.11 0.53 2.75
N THR A 168 4.82 1.32 3.77
CA THR A 168 4.19 0.87 5.01
C THR A 168 2.99 1.74 5.37
N PHE A 169 1.95 1.10 5.89
CA PHE A 169 0.65 1.70 6.19
C PHE A 169 0.35 1.53 7.67
N ILE A 170 -0.11 2.60 8.30
CA ILE A 170 -0.63 2.58 9.66
C ILE A 170 -2.03 3.20 9.61
N SER A 171 -3.04 2.46 10.05
CA SER A 171 -4.40 2.99 10.10
C SER A 171 -4.56 4.05 11.19
N GLU A 172 -5.61 4.88 11.11
CA GLU A 172 -5.90 5.90 12.13
C GLU A 172 -6.08 5.34 13.55
N SER A 173 -6.47 4.06 13.66
CA SER A 173 -6.58 3.31 14.91
C SER A 173 -5.22 2.82 15.45
N GLY A 174 -4.15 2.96 14.67
CA GLY A 174 -2.80 2.55 15.03
C GLY A 174 -2.47 1.10 14.67
N GLU A 175 -3.28 0.43 13.84
CA GLU A 175 -2.94 -0.89 13.31
C GLU A 175 -1.87 -0.76 12.23
N TRP A 176 -0.84 -1.61 12.30
CA TRP A 176 0.13 -1.73 11.21
C TRP A 176 -0.47 -2.64 10.13
N SER A 177 -1.08 -2.04 9.12
CA SER A 177 -1.92 -2.77 8.16
C SER A 177 -1.14 -3.36 7.00
N ALA A 178 -0.01 -2.75 6.62
CA ALA A 178 0.84 -3.27 5.55
C ALA A 178 2.29 -2.81 5.66
N PHE A 179 3.19 -3.65 5.16
CA PHE A 179 4.58 -3.32 4.83
C PHE A 179 4.99 -4.15 3.63
N VAL A 180 4.82 -3.59 2.44
CA VAL A 180 4.77 -4.34 1.18
C VAL A 180 5.55 -3.62 0.09
N ALA A 181 6.09 -4.38 -0.85
CA ALA A 181 6.60 -3.89 -2.12
C ALA A 181 5.69 -4.31 -3.28
N GLY A 182 5.68 -3.49 -4.33
CA GLY A 182 4.87 -3.69 -5.53
C GLY A 182 3.64 -2.77 -5.59
N ASP A 183 3.34 -2.32 -6.81
CA ASP A 183 2.01 -2.13 -7.38
C ASP A 183 2.09 -2.62 -8.83
#